data_AF-A0A5Y1P9D3-F1
#
_entry.id   AF-A0A5Y1P9D3-F1
#
_cell.length_a   1.000
_cell.length_b   1.000
_cell.length_c   1.000
_cell.angle_alpha   90.00
_cell.angle_beta   90.00
_cell.angle_gamma   90.00
#
_symmetry.space_group_name_H-M   'P 1'
#
loop_
_entity.id
_entity.type
_entity.pdbx_description
1 polymer ?
#
loop_
_entity_poly.entity_id
_entity_poly.type
_entity_poly.pdbx_seq_one_letter_code
_entity_poly.pdbx_strand_id
1 'polypeptide(L)'
;HKNLEQVLIMMSGSCDIILNDGKNCEKICLNRPDMGLYIGKNMWREMKNFSYGAKLLVLASDFYDEKEYIRNYDEFLRNINDT
;
A
#
# COMPACT_ATOMS: atom_id res chain seq x y z
N HIS A 1 2.18 5.51 4.97
CA HIS A 1 1.29 6.14 5.96
C HIS A 1 1.75 5.74 7.34
N LYS A 2 1.56 6.60 8.35
CA LYS A 2 2.00 6.30 9.71
C LYS A 2 0.97 5.42 10.41
N ASN A 3 -0.29 5.84 10.42
CA ASN A 3 -1.35 5.17 11.17
C ASN A 3 -2.40 4.47 10.32
N LEU A 4 -2.49 4.80 9.03
CA LEU A 4 -3.51 4.26 8.13
C LEU A 4 -3.30 2.76 7.85
N GLU A 5 -4.30 1.96 8.19
CA GLU A 5 -4.44 0.56 7.77
C GLU A 5 -5.39 0.48 6.56
N GLN A 6 -5.11 -0.44 5.61
CA GLN A 6 -5.87 -0.58 4.37
C GLN A 6 -6.07 -2.04 3.96
N VAL A 7 -7.15 -2.31 3.24
CA VAL A 7 -7.36 -3.56 2.50
C VAL A 7 -7.55 -3.24 1.02
N LEU A 8 -6.69 -3.80 0.18
CA LEU A 8 -6.68 -3.62 -1.28
C LEU A 8 -7.29 -4.85 -1.95
N ILE A 9 -8.30 -4.65 -2.79
CA ILE A 9 -8.99 -5.72 -3.52
C ILE A 9 -9.03 -5.37 -5.01
N MET A 10 -8.56 -6.28 -5.85
CA MET A 10 -8.57 -6.08 -7.31
C MET A 10 -9.93 -6.49 -7.90
N MET A 11 -10.82 -5.53 -8.11
CA MET A 11 -12.18 -5.78 -8.61
C MET A 11 -12.21 -6.24 -10.07
N SER A 12 -11.27 -5.74 -10.89
CA SER A 12 -11.10 -6.20 -12.26
C SER A 12 -9.69 -5.90 -12.76
N GLY A 13 -9.11 -6.78 -13.56
CA GLY A 13 -7.75 -6.62 -14.10
C GLY A 13 -6.68 -7.09 -13.11
N SER A 14 -5.49 -6.51 -13.20
CA SER A 14 -4.38 -6.81 -12.30
C SER A 14 -3.49 -5.59 -12.03
N CYS A 15 -2.72 -5.65 -10.94
CA CYS A 15 -1.59 -4.76 -10.68
C CYS A 15 -0.54 -5.45 -9.80
N ASP A 16 0.63 -4.84 -9.74
CA ASP A 16 1.70 -5.20 -8.81
C ASP A 16 1.74 -4.18 -7.66
N ILE A 17 1.73 -4.69 -6.42
CA ILE A 17 1.95 -3.93 -5.20
C ILE A 17 3.35 -4.27 -4.68
N ILE A 18 4.21 -3.27 -4.58
CA ILE A 18 5.52 -3.41 -3.91
C ILE A 18 5.35 -2.87 -2.50
N LEU A 19 5.68 -3.67 -1.51
CA LEU A 19 5.65 -3.33 -0.10
C LEU A 19 7.07 -3.27 0.44
N ASN A 20 7.33 -2.30 1.31
CA ASN A 20 8.62 -2.16 1.97
C ASN A 20 8.40 -1.71 3.42
N ASP A 21 8.88 -2.52 4.37
CA ASP A 21 8.78 -2.29 5.81
C ASP A 21 9.99 -1.52 6.39
N GLY A 22 10.87 -1.03 5.50
CA GLY A 22 12.15 -0.39 5.79
C GLY A 22 13.35 -1.33 5.76
N LYS A 23 13.13 -2.64 5.78
CA LYS A 23 14.18 -3.68 5.81
C LYS A 23 14.02 -4.69 4.68
N ASN A 24 12.79 -5.15 4.48
CA ASN A 24 12.39 -6.13 3.50
C ASN A 24 11.57 -5.45 2.40
N CYS A 25 11.68 -5.98 1.19
CA CYS A 25 10.88 -5.55 0.05
C CYS A 25 10.20 -6.78 -0.54
N GLU A 26 8.88 -6.72 -0.69
CA GLU A 26 8.08 -7.80 -1.25
C GLU A 26 7.21 -7.27 -2.40
N LYS A 27 7.05 -8.09 -3.43
CA LYS A 27 6.19 -7.79 -4.57
C LYS A 27 5.01 -8.77 -4.61
N ILE A 28 3.80 -8.23 -4.56
CA ILE A 28 2.55 -8.98 -4.57
C ILE A 28 1.75 -8.61 -5.82
N CYS A 29 1.33 -9.61 -6.59
CA CYS A 29 0.43 -9.41 -7.71
C CYS A 29 -1.02 -9.59 -7.26
N LEU A 30 -1.85 -8.57 -7.45
CA LEU A 30 -3.29 -8.66 -7.22
C LEU A 30 -4.00 -8.80 -8.57
N ASN A 31 -4.67 -9.92 -8.78
CA ASN A 31 -5.33 -10.24 -10.06
C ASN A 31 -6.66 -10.98 -9.89
N ARG A 32 -7.17 -11.08 -8.66
CA ARG A 32 -8.43 -11.75 -8.35
C ARG A 32 -9.26 -10.95 -7.34
N PRO A 33 -10.59 -10.88 -7.50
CA PRO A 33 -11.47 -10.11 -6.62
C PRO A 33 -11.81 -10.84 -5.31
N ASP A 34 -11.51 -12.14 -5.21
CA ASP A 34 -11.75 -12.95 -4.00
C ASP A 34 -10.56 -12.96 -3.03
N MET A 35 -9.52 -12.17 -3.31
CA MET A 35 -8.37 -11.96 -2.44
C MET A 35 -8.21 -10.48 -2.11
N GLY A 36 -7.87 -10.21 -0.85
CA GLY A 36 -7.53 -8.88 -0.36
C GLY A 36 -6.11 -8.85 0.20
N LEU A 37 -5.37 -7.79 -0.12
CA LEU A 37 -4.09 -7.48 0.52
C LEU A 37 -4.32 -6.51 1.67
N TYR A 38 -4.10 -6.99 2.89
CA TYR A 38 -4.05 -6.13 4.06
C TYR A 38 -2.68 -5.44 4.16
N ILE A 39 -2.70 -4.12 4.30
CA ILE A 39 -1.52 -3.27 4.49
C ILE A 39 -1.69 -2.56 5.83
N GLY A 40 -0.84 -2.93 6.79
CA GLY A 40 -0.80 -2.32 8.11
C GLY A 40 -0.11 -0.95 8.14
N LYS A 41 0.06 -0.44 9.35
CA LYS A 41 0.79 0.79 9.68
C LYS A 41 2.25 0.72 9.24
N ASN A 42 2.89 1.88 9.07
CA ASN A 42 4.32 2.00 8.79
C ASN A 42 4.79 1.17 7.58
N MET A 43 3.96 1.05 6.56
CA MET A 43 4.30 0.38 5.31
C MET A 43 4.53 1.39 4.19
N TRP A 44 5.70 1.33 3.55
CA TRP A 44 5.93 1.98 2.27
C TRP A 44 5.35 1.12 1.16
N ARG A 45 4.71 1.74 0.17
CA ARG A 45 4.12 1.00 -0.94
C ARG A 45 4.18 1.75 -2.25
N GLU A 46 4.36 1.00 -3.32
CA GLU A 46 4.23 1.46 -4.70
C GLU A 46 3.26 0.53 -5.43
N MET A 47 2.34 1.11 -6.22
CA MET A 47 1.38 0.36 -7.02
C MET A 47 1.68 0.62 -8.49
N LYS A 48 1.93 -0.43 -9.27
CA LYS A 48 2.32 -0.30 -10.68
C LYS A 48 1.81 -1.43 -11.55
N ASN A 49 2.12 -1.35 -12.85
CA ASN A 49 1.76 -2.37 -13.85
C ASN A 49 0.25 -2.69 -13.87
N PHE A 50 -0.59 -1.66 -13.75
CA PHE A 50 -2.03 -1.83 -13.90
C PHE A 50 -2.37 -2.30 -15.30
N SER A 51 -3.11 -3.40 -15.42
CA SER A 51 -3.67 -3.84 -16.69
C SER A 51 -4.65 -2.78 -17.23
N TYR A 52 -4.83 -2.73 -18.55
CA TYR A 52 -5.78 -1.81 -19.15
C TYR A 52 -7.19 -1.98 -18.57
N GLY A 53 -7.80 -0.88 -18.09
CA GLY A 53 -9.13 -0.90 -17.46
C GLY A 53 -9.21 -1.52 -16.06
N ALA A 54 -8.07 -1.72 -15.39
CA ALA A 54 -8.01 -2.23 -14.02
C ALA A 54 -8.80 -1.35 -13.03
N LYS A 55 -9.39 -1.98 -12.01
CA LYS A 55 -10.16 -1.32 -10.95
C LYS A 55 -9.72 -1.87 -9.60
N LEU A 56 -9.10 -1.01 -8.80
CA LEU A 56 -8.65 -1.32 -7.45
C LEU A 56 -9.62 -0.70 -6.44
N LEU A 57 -10.20 -1.53 -5.58
CA LEU A 57 -10.95 -1.09 -4.40
C LEU A 57 -9.99 -1.01 -3.21
N VAL A 58 -10.09 0.07 -2.44
CA VAL A 58 -9.32 0.27 -1.22
C VAL A 58 -10.28 0.58 -0.08
N LEU A 59 -10.29 -0.29 0.94
CA LEU A 59 -10.91 0.00 2.21
C LEU A 59 -9.86 0.65 3.11
N ALA A 60 -10.21 1.76 3.75
CA ALA A 60 -9.32 2.54 4.60
C ALA A 60 -9.89 2.63 6.02
N SER A 61 -9.03 2.49 7.02
CA SER A 61 -9.41 2.56 8.45
C SER A 61 -9.71 3.97 8.94
N ASP A 62 -9.32 5.01 8.18
CA ASP A 62 -9.47 6.40 8.57
C ASP A 62 -9.87 7.29 7.37
N PHE A 63 -10.31 8.50 7.68
CA PHE A 63 -10.57 9.54 6.69
C PHE A 63 -9.28 10.00 6.00
N TYR A 64 -9.43 10.62 4.84
CA TYR A 64 -8.31 11.20 4.13
C TYR A 64 -7.68 12.35 4.93
N ASP A 65 -6.39 12.22 5.23
CA ASP A 65 -5.53 13.30 5.71
C ASP A 65 -4.23 13.33 4.89
N GLU A 66 -3.95 14.46 4.26
CA GLU A 66 -2.73 14.65 3.47
C GLU A 66 -1.46 14.57 4.33
N LYS A 67 -1.55 14.94 5.61
CA LYS A 67 -0.40 14.96 6.52
C LYS A 67 0.11 13.56 6.86
N GLU A 68 -0.70 12.52 6.66
CA GLU A 68 -0.32 11.12 6.86
C GLU A 68 0.52 10.54 5.70
N TYR A 69 0.73 11.30 4.61
CA TYR A 69 1.55 10.88 3.48
C TYR A 69 3.03 11.22 3.71
N ILE A 70 3.81 10.20 4.07
CA ILE A 70 5.26 10.28 4.02
C ILE A 70 5.71 10.00 2.58
N ARG A 71 6.19 11.04 1.88
CA ARG A 71 6.58 10.97 0.46
C ARG A 71 8.09 10.87 0.24
N ASN A 72 8.88 11.15 1.26
CA ASN A 72 10.33 10.99 1.23
C ASN A 72 10.70 9.65 1.89
N TYR A 73 11.46 8.81 1.20
CA TYR A 73 11.81 7.48 1.70
C TYR A 73 12.75 7.54 2.92
N ASP A 74 13.69 8.48 2.98
CA ASP A 74 14.57 8.66 4.15
C ASP A 74 13.81 9.18 5.38
N GLU A 75 12.76 9.98 5.18
CA GLU A 75 11.81 10.36 6.23
C GLU A 75 11.01 9.16 6.73
N PHE A 76 10.58 8.28 5.82
CA PHE A 76 9.93 7.02 6.18
C PHE A 76 10.85 6.16 7.05
N LEU A 77 12.10 5.93 6.61
CA LEU A 77 13.10 5.14 7.36
C LEU A 77 13.39 5.72 8.75
N ARG A 78 13.45 7.06 8.89
CA ARG A 78 13.62 7.69 10.20
C ARG A 78 12.43 7.42 11.12
N ASN A 79 11.21 7.65 10.63
CA ASN A 79 9.99 7.46 11.43
C ASN A 79 9.80 6.03 11.96
N ILE A 80 10.14 5.01 11.17
CA ILE A 80 9.98 3.60 11.58
C ILE A 80 11.09 3.11 12.53
N ASN A 81 12.26 3.75 12.53
CA ASN A 81 13.37 3.40 13.42
C ASN A 81 13.28 4.11 14.78
N ASP A 82 12.55 5.23 14.83
CA ASP A 82 12.28 6.00 16.06
C ASP A 82 11.10 5.44 16.89
N THR A 83 10.52 4.31 16.48
CA THR A 83 9.41 3.62 17.17
C THR A 83 9.85 2.23 17.64
#